data_AF-A0A9D7JDX4-F1
#
_entry.id   AF-A0A9D7JDX4-F1
#
_cell.length_a   1.000
_cell.length_b   1.000
_cell.length_c   1.000
_cell.angle_alpha   90.00
_cell.angle_beta   90.00
_cell.angle_gamma   90.00
#
_symmetry.space_group_name_H-M   'P 1'
#
loop_
_entity.id
_entity.type
_entity.pdbx_description
1 polymer ?
#
loop_
_entity_poly.entity_id
_entity_poly.type
_entity_poly.pdbx_seq_one_letter_code
_entity_poly.pdbx_strand_id
1 'polypeptide(L)'
;MRTMVYIDGFNLYYRMLRDRPAMKWLNPLRLAREVLQPTHIVTRVNYYIARVSARAHDPLAPARQATYLNALSTVPEIAIHEGSFMLSEPWMPLAAPPQAKPNGYGGQCPRQRLCRVVKSEERVAT
;
A
#
# COMPACT_ATOMS: atom_id res chain seq x y z
N MET A 1 -18.75 19.63 -12.85
CA MET A 1 -17.52 19.23 -13.58
C MET A 1 -17.35 17.72 -13.53
N ARG A 2 -17.15 17.04 -14.66
CA ARG A 2 -16.90 15.58 -14.70
C ARG A 2 -15.50 15.30 -14.15
N THR A 3 -15.37 14.35 -13.23
CA THR A 3 -14.13 14.09 -12.49
C THR A 3 -13.81 12.61 -12.48
N MET A 4 -12.55 12.27 -12.79
CA MET A 4 -12.00 10.93 -12.57
C MET A 4 -11.02 11.01 -11.41
N VAL A 5 -11.05 10.00 -10.54
CA VAL A 5 -10.22 9.96 -9.33
C VAL A 5 -9.26 8.79 -9.43
N TYR A 6 -7.99 9.02 -9.11
CA TYR A 6 -6.94 8.02 -9.12
C TYR A 6 -6.45 7.84 -7.70
N ILE A 7 -6.51 6.61 -7.19
CA ILE A 7 -6.18 6.30 -5.79
C ILE A 7 -5.11 5.22 -5.79
N ASP A 8 -3.99 5.54 -5.14
CA ASP A 8 -2.96 4.59 -4.76
C ASP A 8 -3.37 3.92 -3.44
N GLY A 9 -3.72 2.64 -3.52
CA GLY A 9 -4.20 1.84 -2.39
C GLY A 9 -3.11 1.57 -1.34
N PHE A 10 -1.83 1.51 -1.75
CA PHE A 10 -0.73 1.33 -0.81
C PHE A 10 -0.47 2.62 -0.05
N ASN A 11 -0.38 3.76 -0.73
CA ASN A 11 -0.23 5.05 -0.06
C ASN A 11 -1.39 5.31 0.92
N LEU A 12 -2.63 5.07 0.48
CA LEU A 12 -3.82 5.17 1.33
C LEU A 12 -3.73 4.25 2.55
N TYR A 13 -3.32 3.00 2.36
CA TYR A 13 -3.20 2.05 3.46
C TYR A 13 -2.15 2.50 4.49
N TYR A 14 -0.94 2.81 4.05
CA TYR A 14 0.16 3.13 4.96
C TYR A 14 -0.02 4.48 5.66
N ARG A 15 -0.70 5.45 5.02
CA ARG A 15 -0.92 6.79 5.62
C ARG A 15 -2.18 6.90 6.46
N MET A 16 -3.23 6.12 6.19
CA MET A 16 -4.52 6.33 6.85
C MET A 16 -5.17 5.06 7.43
N LEU A 17 -5.01 3.89 6.80
CA LEU A 17 -5.80 2.71 7.15
C LEU A 17 -5.06 1.70 8.04
N ARG A 18 -3.72 1.68 8.01
CA ARG A 18 -2.89 0.73 8.75
C ARG A 18 -3.26 0.70 10.23
N ASP A 19 -3.27 1.87 10.86
CA ASP A 19 -3.49 2.06 12.30
C ASP A 19 -4.97 2.24 12.65
N ARG A 20 -5.87 2.10 11.66
CA ARG A 20 -7.33 2.28 11.82
C ARG A 20 -8.09 1.07 11.28
N PRO A 21 -8.15 -0.04 12.04
CA PRO A 21 -8.74 -1.30 11.58
C PRO A 21 -10.18 -1.18 11.08
N ALA A 22 -11.00 -0.36 11.75
CA ALA A 22 -12.39 -0.12 11.38
C ALA A 22 -12.55 0.54 9.99
N MET A 23 -11.53 1.29 9.52
CA MET A 23 -11.56 1.99 8.24
C MET A 23 -11.03 1.16 7.06
N LYS A 24 -10.59 -0.09 7.29
CA LYS A 24 -10.03 -0.94 6.22
C LYS A 24 -11.04 -1.36 5.15
N TRP A 25 -12.33 -1.19 5.43
CA TRP A 25 -13.45 -1.46 4.51
C TRP A 25 -13.99 -0.18 3.83
N LEU A 26 -13.18 0.88 3.76
CA LEU A 26 -13.55 2.15 3.16
C LEU A 26 -14.01 1.97 1.71
N ASN A 27 -15.11 2.60 1.30
CA ASN A 27 -15.48 2.66 -0.11
C ASN A 27 -14.77 3.87 -0.78
N PRO A 28 -13.85 3.66 -1.74
CA PRO A 28 -13.09 4.75 -2.37
C PRO A 28 -13.97 5.75 -3.15
N LEU A 29 -15.08 5.29 -3.74
CA LEU A 29 -16.04 6.15 -4.42
C LEU A 29 -16.77 7.06 -3.43
N ARG A 30 -17.19 6.51 -2.29
CA ARG A 30 -17.81 7.31 -1.23
C ARG A 30 -16.82 8.34 -0.69
N LEU A 31 -15.58 7.95 -0.41
CA LEU A 31 -14.53 8.88 0.01
C LEU A 31 -14.39 10.03 -0.99
N ALA A 32 -14.26 9.73 -2.28
CA ALA A 32 -14.13 10.74 -3.32
C ALA A 32 -15.31 11.71 -3.37
N ARG A 33 -16.54 11.22 -3.23
CA ARG A 33 -17.76 12.04 -3.23
C ARG A 33 -17.86 12.96 -2.00
N GLU A 34 -17.39 12.51 -0.84
CA GLU A 34 -17.42 13.30 0.41
C GLU A 34 -16.29 14.33 0.47
N VAL A 35 -15.14 14.05 -0.14
CA VAL A 35 -13.96 14.95 -0.13
C VAL A 35 -14.07 16.05 -1.19
N LEU A 36 -14.66 15.74 -2.36
CA LEU A 36 -14.81 16.71 -3.44
C LEU A 36 -16.03 17.61 -3.23
N GLN A 37 -15.99 18.82 -3.79
CA GLN A 37 -17.14 19.72 -3.74
C GLN A 37 -18.36 19.11 -4.46
N PRO A 38 -19.61 19.36 -4.01
CA PRO A 38 -20.82 18.76 -4.58
C PRO A 38 -21.03 18.99 -6.09
N THR A 39 -20.38 20.01 -6.66
CA THR A 39 -20.41 20.34 -8.09
C THR A 39 -19.59 19.38 -8.95
N HIS A 40 -18.74 18.54 -8.34
CA HIS A 40 -17.98 17.50 -9.02
C HIS A 40 -18.83 16.23 -9.17
N ILE A 41 -18.92 15.76 -10.41
CA ILE A 41 -19.56 14.49 -10.72
C ILE A 41 -18.44 13.47 -10.91
N VAL A 42 -18.24 12.61 -9.91
CA VAL A 42 -17.26 11.51 -9.98
C VAL A 42 -17.77 10.46 -10.95
N THR A 43 -17.16 10.39 -12.13
CA THR A 43 -17.55 9.47 -13.20
C THR A 43 -16.84 8.12 -13.10
N ARG A 44 -15.65 8.10 -12.50
CA ARG A 44 -14.84 6.88 -12.34
C ARG A 44 -13.79 7.05 -11.25
N VAL A 45 -13.50 5.96 -10.56
CA VAL A 45 -12.41 5.82 -9.60
C VAL A 45 -11.48 4.71 -10.09
N ASN A 46 -10.25 5.04 -10.43
CA ASN A 46 -9.20 4.08 -10.73
C ASN A 46 -8.45 3.79 -9.43
N TYR A 47 -8.65 2.59 -8.89
CA TYR A 47 -8.06 2.13 -7.63
C TYR A 47 -6.90 1.18 -7.93
N TYR A 48 -5.67 1.63 -7.70
CA TYR A 48 -4.45 0.87 -7.93
C TYR A 48 -4.04 0.16 -6.66
N ILE A 49 -3.84 -1.15 -6.73
CA ILE A 49 -3.49 -1.94 -5.55
C ILE A 49 -2.69 -3.20 -5.92
N ALA A 50 -1.67 -3.54 -5.12
CA ALA A 50 -1.01 -4.83 -5.22
C ALA A 50 -1.64 -5.91 -4.33
N ARG A 51 -1.64 -7.17 -4.80
CA ARG A 51 -2.09 -8.33 -4.01
C ARG A 51 -1.15 -8.58 -2.82
N VAL A 52 -1.75 -8.79 -1.65
CA VAL A 52 -1.02 -9.06 -0.40
C VAL A 52 -0.72 -10.56 -0.30
N SER A 53 0.54 -10.90 -0.01
CA SER A 53 0.96 -12.26 0.30
C SER A 53 0.70 -12.61 1.77
N ALA A 54 0.43 -13.89 2.04
CA ALA A 54 0.33 -14.39 3.42
C ALA A 54 1.66 -14.21 4.15
N ARG A 55 1.60 -13.77 5.42
CA ARG A 55 2.77 -13.66 6.29
C ARG A 55 2.57 -14.57 7.50
N ALA A 56 3.65 -15.07 8.09
CA ALA A 56 3.58 -15.99 9.24
C ALA A 56 2.75 -15.45 10.42
N HIS A 57 2.75 -14.13 10.64
CA HIS A 57 1.97 -13.48 11.71
C HIS A 57 0.54 -13.08 11.31
N ASP A 58 0.18 -13.15 10.02
CA ASP A 58 -1.15 -12.79 9.51
C ASP A 58 -1.48 -13.58 8.23
N PRO A 59 -1.79 -14.87 8.37
CA PRO A 59 -2.05 -15.76 7.22
C PRO A 59 -3.36 -15.41 6.51
N LEU A 60 -4.30 -14.75 7.18
CA LEU A 60 -5.62 -14.40 6.64
C LEU A 60 -5.65 -13.06 5.88
N ALA A 61 -4.53 -12.33 5.82
CA ALA A 61 -4.44 -11.06 5.10
C ALA A 61 -4.88 -11.14 3.62
N PRO A 62 -4.46 -12.16 2.83
CA PRO A 62 -4.87 -12.26 1.43
C PRO A 62 -6.36 -12.50 1.25
N ALA A 63 -6.96 -13.28 2.16
CA ALA A 63 -8.39 -13.59 2.14
C ALA A 63 -9.22 -12.33 2.41
N ARG A 64 -8.85 -11.55 3.44
CA ARG A 64 -9.54 -10.28 3.75
C ARG A 64 -9.42 -9.27 2.61
N GLN A 65 -8.24 -9.17 1.98
CA GLN A 65 -8.06 -8.31 0.82
C GLN A 65 -8.93 -8.78 -0.35
N ALA A 66 -8.98 -10.08 -0.63
CA ALA A 66 -9.83 -10.63 -1.69
C ALA A 66 -11.32 -10.32 -1.45
N THR A 67 -11.81 -10.49 -0.22
CA THR A 67 -13.18 -10.13 0.14
C THR A 67 -13.47 -8.65 -0.11
N TYR A 68 -12.54 -7.77 0.28
CA TYR A 68 -12.68 -6.33 0.06
C TYR A 68 -12.69 -5.97 -1.44
N LEU A 69 -11.78 -6.51 -2.24
CA LEU A 69 -11.73 -6.25 -3.68
C LEU A 69 -12.97 -6.82 -4.40
N ASN A 70 -13.46 -7.98 -3.99
CA ASN A 70 -14.70 -8.56 -4.49
C ASN A 70 -15.92 -7.69 -4.14
N ALA A 71 -15.93 -7.05 -2.96
CA ALA A 71 -16.99 -6.10 -2.64
C ALA A 71 -16.90 -4.84 -3.51
N LEU A 72 -15.69 -4.31 -3.72
CA LEU A 72 -15.49 -3.13 -4.56
C LEU A 72 -15.80 -3.38 -6.04
N SER A 73 -15.57 -4.59 -6.56
CA SER A 73 -15.88 -4.93 -7.95
C SER A 73 -17.38 -4.93 -8.26
N THR A 74 -18.25 -4.96 -7.23
CA THR A 74 -19.70 -4.78 -7.41
C THR A 74 -20.10 -3.32 -7.70
N VAL A 75 -19.18 -2.36 -7.52
CA VAL A 75 -19.43 -0.93 -7.76
C VAL A 75 -18.93 -0.54 -9.15
N PRO A 76 -19.81 -0.23 -10.12
CA PRO A 76 -19.43 -0.06 -11.52
C PRO A 76 -18.53 1.15 -11.79
N GLU A 77 -18.57 2.19 -10.94
CA GLU A 77 -17.69 3.35 -11.08
C GLU A 77 -16.26 3.08 -10.60
N ILE A 78 -16.00 1.97 -9.91
CA ILE A 78 -14.67 1.61 -9.41
C ILE A 78 -14.00 0.64 -10.38
N ALA A 79 -12.85 1.04 -10.89
CA ALA A 79 -11.98 0.19 -11.67
C ALA A 79 -10.75 -0.18 -10.85
N ILE A 80 -10.59 -1.46 -10.57
CA ILE A 80 -9.47 -2.00 -9.82
C ILE A 80 -8.34 -2.32 -10.81
N HIS A 81 -7.16 -1.80 -10.54
CA HIS A 81 -5.95 -2.05 -11.32
C HIS A 81 -4.96 -2.79 -10.41
N GLU A 82 -4.79 -4.09 -10.65
CA GLU A 82 -3.93 -4.91 -9.82
C GLU A 82 -2.45 -4.81 -10.23
N GLY A 83 -1.61 -4.37 -9.30
CA GLY A 83 -0.15 -4.41 -9.41
C GLY A 83 0.44 -5.68 -8.79
N SER A 84 1.71 -5.94 -9.09
CA SER A 84 2.50 -6.97 -8.41
C SER A 84 3.41 -6.35 -7.36
N PHE A 85 3.52 -7.01 -6.22
CA PHE A 85 4.48 -6.63 -5.18
C PHE A 85 5.75 -7.44 -5.32
N MET A 86 6.90 -6.78 -5.36
CA MET A 86 8.19 -7.44 -5.37
C MET A 86 8.87 -7.23 -4.02
N LEU A 87 8.93 -8.31 -3.23
CA LEU A 87 9.85 -8.43 -2.12
C LEU A 87 11.20 -8.86 -2.70
N SER A 88 12.21 -8.01 -2.52
CA SER A 88 13.58 -8.29 -2.94
C SER A 88 14.51 -8.12 -1.74
N GLU A 89 15.62 -8.86 -1.76
CA GLU A 89 16.66 -8.75 -0.74
C GLU A 89 17.98 -8.23 -1.35
N PRO A 90 17.98 -7.00 -1.92
CA PRO A 90 19.18 -6.46 -2.54
C PRO A 90 20.23 -6.07 -1.50
N TRP A 91 21.47 -6.04 -1.98
CA TRP A 91 22.56 -5.34 -1.29
C TRP A 91 22.39 -3.83 -1.51
N MET A 92 22.31 -3.05 -0.42
CA MET A 92 22.20 -1.59 -0.46
C MET A 92 23.33 -0.93 0.34
N PRO A 93 23.76 0.29 -0.03
CA PRO A 93 24.76 1.02 0.74
C PRO A 93 24.25 1.35 2.14
N LEU A 94 25.10 1.12 3.14
CA LEU A 94 24.83 1.52 4.51
C LEU A 94 24.97 3.04 4.63
N ALA A 95 23.98 3.70 5.23
CA ALA A 95 24.03 5.15 5.46
C ALA A 95 25.24 5.51 6.36
N ALA A 96 25.87 6.65 6.09
CA ALA A 96 26.96 7.20 6.90
C ALA A 96 26.49 8.45 7.68
N PRO A 97 26.59 8.49 9.02
CA PRO A 97 27.08 7.42 9.91
C PRO A 97 26.10 6.23 9.99
N PRO A 98 26.58 5.00 10.28
CA PRO A 98 25.71 3.84 10.47
C PRO A 98 24.67 4.10 11.58
N GLN A 99 23.41 3.82 11.27
CA GLN A 99 22.30 3.93 12.20
C GLN A 99 21.59 2.57 12.29
N ALA A 100 21.30 2.13 13.52
CA ALA A 100 20.56 0.90 13.78
C ALA A 100 19.41 1.19 14.76
N LYS A 101 18.34 0.40 14.66
CA LYS A 101 17.19 0.41 15.57
C LYS A 101 17.08 -0.94 16.29
N PRO A 102 16.77 -0.97 17.60
CA PRO A 102 16.65 0.18 18.51
C PRO A 102 17.96 0.97 18.67
N ASN A 103 17.85 2.27 18.97
CA ASN A 103 19.00 3.18 19.07
C ASN A 103 20.00 2.61 20.08
N GLY A 104 21.27 2.49 19.70
CA GLY A 104 22.32 1.95 20.58
C GLY A 104 22.54 0.44 20.49
N TYR A 105 22.04 -0.24 19.44
CA TYR A 105 22.44 -1.63 19.15
C TYR A 105 23.97 -1.71 18.98
N GLY A 106 24.64 -2.19 20.03
CA GLY A 106 26.09 -2.08 20.25
C GLY A 106 26.93 -3.18 19.60
N GLY A 107 26.51 -3.70 18.44
CA GLY A 107 27.38 -4.59 17.69
C GLY A 107 28.54 -3.78 17.13
N GLN A 108 29.79 -4.16 17.46
CA GLN A 108 30.96 -3.73 16.69
C GLN A 108 30.85 -4.34 15.29
N CYS A 109 30.00 -3.75 14.45
CA CYS A 109 29.94 -4.11 13.05
C CYS A 109 31.18 -3.48 12.40
N PRO A 110 32.06 -4.25 11.72
CA PRO A 110 33.09 -3.65 10.89
C PRO A 110 32.41 -2.65 9.94
N ARG A 111 33.11 -1.59 9.50
CA ARG A 111 32.54 -0.60 8.57
C ARG A 111 32.08 -1.28 7.28
N GLN A 112 30.86 -1.80 7.26
CA GLN A 112 30.24 -2.44 6.12
C GLN A 112 29.83 -1.36 5.15
N ARG A 113 30.25 -1.50 3.89
CA ARG A 113 29.81 -0.60 2.82
C ARG A 113 28.40 -0.95 2.33
N LEU A 114 28.04 -2.23 2.40
CA LEU A 114 26.78 -2.77 1.90
C LEU A 114 26.11 -3.60 2.99
N CYS A 115 24.79 -3.51 3.09
CA CYS A 115 23.96 -4.37 3.92
C CYS A 115 22.85 -5.01 3.07
N ARG A 116 22.43 -6.22 3.45
CA ARG A 116 21.28 -6.87 2.81
C ARG A 116 20.01 -6.30 3.43
N VAL A 117 19.16 -5.70 2.61
CA VAL A 117 17.93 -5.03 3.06
C VAL A 117 16.75 -5.80 2.50
N VAL A 118 15.75 -6.07 3.34
CA VAL A 118 14.45 -6.53 2.85
C VAL A 118 13.73 -5.31 2.25
N LYS A 119 13.76 -5.19 0.92
CA LYS A 119 13.09 -4.13 0.19
C LYS A 119 11.74 -4.62 -0.32
N SER A 120 10.74 -3.78 -0.21
CA SER A 120 9.36 -4.11 -0.55
C SER A 120 8.83 -3.03 -1.50
N GLU A 121 8.65 -3.36 -2.78
CA GLU A 121 8.28 -2.40 -3.84
C GLU A 121 6.99 -2.81 -4.55
N GLU A 122 6.18 -1.83 -4.93
CA GLU A 122 5.00 -2.02 -5.78
C GLU A 122 5.34 -1.73 -7.24
N ARG A 123 4.98 -2.64 -8.15
CA ARG A 123 5.04 -2.45 -9.59
C ARG A 123 3.65 -2.58 -10.18
N VAL A 124 3.17 -1.52 -10.82
CA VAL A 124 1.91 -1.56 -11.58
C VAL A 124 2.15 -2.38 -12.85
N ALA A 125 1.34 -3.41 -13.09
CA ALA A 125 1.38 -4.14 -14.35
C ALA A 125 0.99 -3.18 -15.49
N THR A 126 1.89 -3.04 -16.47
CA THR A 126 1.70 -2.13 -17.63
C THR A 126 0.82 -2.79 -18.68
#